data_AF-A0A292YL43-F1
#
_entry.id   AF-A0A292YL43-F1
#
_cell.length_a   1.000
_cell.length_b   1.000
_cell.length_c   1.000
_cell.angle_alpha   90.00
_cell.angle_beta   90.00
_cell.angle_gamma   90.00
#
_symmetry.space_group_name_H-M   'P 1'
#
loop_
_entity.id
_entity.type
_entity.pdbx_description
1 polymer ?
#
loop_
_entity_poly.entity_id
_entity_poly.type
_entity_poly.pdbx_seq_one_letter_code
_entity_poly.pdbx_strand_id
1 'polypeptide(L)' 'MITACKEHVEFAIDEFVDTYEEAPELRLIEETTVFEEPRSKCKFCGEPAAYLLTRADFDV' A
#
# COMPACT_ATOMS: atom_id res chain seq x y z
N MET A 1 -6.36 3.21 0.10
CA MET A 1 -5.34 2.14 0.05
C MET A 1 -4.36 2.46 -1.05
N ILE A 2 -3.06 2.29 -0.79
CA ILE A 2 -1.99 2.56 -1.77
C ILE A 2 -1.13 1.29 -1.86
N THR A 3 -0.68 0.93 -3.05
CA THR A 3 0.15 -0.26 -3.28
C THR A 3 1.50 0.18 -3.83
N ALA A 4 2.58 -0.34 -3.26
CA ALA A 4 3.94 0.08 -3.56
C ALA A 4 4.91 -1.10 -3.66
N CYS A 5 5.89 -0.99 -4.55
CA CYS A 5 7.02 -1.91 -4.58
C CYS A 5 8.00 -1.57 -3.44
N LYS A 6 9.00 -2.44 -3.23
CA LYS A 6 10.00 -2.26 -2.17
C LYS A 6 10.79 -0.96 -2.29
N GLU A 7 10.98 -0.46 -3.51
CA GLU A 7 11.74 0.75 -3.78
C GLU A 7 10.93 2.03 -3.52
N HIS A 8 9.61 1.98 -3.76
CA HIS A 8 8.74 3.15 -3.65
C HIS A 8 7.86 3.13 -2.39
N VAL A 9 8.11 2.21 -1.46
CA VAL A 9 7.31 2.07 -0.22
C VAL A 9 7.43 3.31 0.66
N GLU A 10 8.62 3.88 0.80
CA GLU A 10 8.85 5.08 1.61
C GLU A 10 8.12 6.30 1.04
N PHE A 11 8.18 6.47 -0.29
CA PHE A 11 7.44 7.50 -1.00
C PHE A 11 5.92 7.31 -0.87
N ALA A 12 5.45 6.06 -0.91
CA ALA A 12 4.05 5.73 -0.72
C ALA A 12 3.55 6.10 0.68
N ILE A 13 4.39 5.90 1.71
CA ILE A 13 4.07 6.27 3.09
C ILE A 13 3.97 7.78 3.22
N ASP A 14 4.94 8.52 2.67
CA ASP A 14 4.97 9.98 2.71
C ASP A 14 3.71 10.59 2.05
N GLU A 15 3.38 10.15 0.83
CA GLU A 15 2.14 10.53 0.12
C GLU A 15 0.88 10.18 0.92
N PHE A 16 0.88 9.01 1.57
CA PHE A 16 -0.25 8.60 2.39
C PHE A 16 -0.43 9.51 3.60
N VAL A 17 0.66 9.84 4.29
CA VAL A 17 0.65 10.74 5.45
C VAL A 17 0.25 12.15 5.03
N ASP A 18 0.70 12.64 3.87
CA ASP A 18 0.27 13.95 3.34
C ASP A 18 -1.23 13.97 3.00
N THR A 19 -1.75 12.88 2.41
CA THR A 19 -3.15 12.78 1.98
C THR A 19 -4.12 12.54 3.14
N TYR A 20 -3.76 11.64 4.06
CA TYR A 20 -4.65 11.14 5.11
C TYR A 20 -4.29 11.69 6.49
N GLU A 21 -3.22 12.47 6.63
CA GLU A 21 -2.71 13.03 7.88
C GLU A 21 -2.41 11.98 8.96
N GLU A 22 -2.30 10.71 8.56
CA GLU A 22 -2.19 9.54 9.44
C GLU A 22 -1.16 8.54 8.88
N ALA A 23 -0.49 7.84 9.79
CA ALA A 23 0.43 6.77 9.40
C ALA A 23 -0.34 5.57 8.80
N PRO A 24 0.04 5.09 7.61
CA PRO A 24 -0.52 3.87 7.06
C PRO A 24 0.00 2.63 7.79
N GLU A 25 -0.82 1.59 7.81
CA GLU A 25 -0.38 0.23 8.07
C GLU A 25 0.18 -0.40 6.81
N LEU A 26 1.36 -0.99 6.95
CA LEU A 26 2.06 -1.73 5.90
C LEU A 26 1.79 -3.23 6.06
N ARG A 27 1.18 -3.81 5.04
CA ARG A 27 0.89 -5.24 4.94
C ARG A 27 1.56 -5.82 3.69
N LEU A 28 2.09 -7.03 3.77
CA LEU A 28 2.64 -7.72 2.60
C LEU A 28 1.50 -8.24 1.72
N ILE A 29 1.61 -8.02 0.42
CA ILE A 29 0.59 -8.47 -0.54
C ILE A 29 0.49 -10.01 -0.57
N GLU A 30 1.60 -10.71 -0.35
CA GLU A 30 1.66 -12.17 -0.28
C GLU A 30 0.80 -12.74 0.88
N GLU A 31 0.60 -11.98 1.95
CA GLU A 31 -0.17 -12.41 3.12
C GLU A 31 -1.66 -12.06 3.03
N THR A 32 -2.08 -11.32 2.00
CA THR A 32 -3.47 -10.90 1.82
C THR A 32 -4.12 -11.59 0.63
N THR A 33 -4.96 -12.57 0.92
CA THR A 33 -5.69 -13.38 -0.06
C THR A 33 -6.86 -12.64 -0.75
N VAL A 34 -7.01 -11.34 -0.53
CA VAL A 34 -8.25 -10.58 -0.85
C VAL A 34 -8.08 -9.57 -1.98
N PHE A 35 -6.90 -9.46 -2.60
CA PHE A 35 -6.68 -8.47 -3.66
C PHE A 35 -6.84 -9.06 -5.06
N GLU A 36 -8.08 -9.02 -5.56
CA GLU A 36 -8.37 -9.15 -6.99
C GLU A 36 -7.74 -7.97 -7.78
N GLU A 37 -7.13 -8.29 -8.91
CA GLU A 37 -6.36 -7.40 -9.79
C GLU A 37 -7.23 -6.21 -10.28
N PRO A 38 -6.79 -4.95 -10.13
CA PRO A 38 -5.48 -4.43 -10.57
C PRO A 38 -4.57 -3.89 -9.44
N ARG A 39 -4.83 -4.26 -8.19
CA ARG A 39 -4.19 -3.67 -7.01
C ARG A 39 -2.81 -4.26 -6.66
N SER A 40 -2.29 -5.20 -7.45
CA SER A 40 -0.98 -5.84 -7.22
C SER A 40 0.18 -5.10 -7.88
N LYS A 41 -0.05 -3.90 -8.43
CA LYS A 41 0.99 -3.08 -9.06
C LYS A 41 1.26 -1.83 -8.23
N CYS A 42 2.52 -1.40 -8.25
CA CYS A 42 2.98 -0.18 -7.61
C CYS A 42 2.31 1.01 -8.29
N LYS A 43 1.69 1.90 -7.49
CA LYS A 43 1.06 3.14 -7.98
C LYS A 43 2.05 4.05 -8.72
N PHE A 44 3.34 3.96 -8.38
CA PHE A 44 4.39 4.87 -8.86
C PHE A 44 5.08 4.40 -10.13
N CYS A 45 5.51 3.14 -10.18
CA CYS A 45 6.25 2.59 -11.33
C CYS A 45 5.47 1.53 -12.13
N GLY A 46 4.32 1.05 -11.65
CA GLY A 46 3.53 0.01 -12.31
C GLY A 46 4.11 -1.41 -12.22
N GLU A 47 5.27 -1.59 -11.59
CA GLU A 47 5.88 -2.89 -11.27
C GLU A 47 5.08 -3.65 -10.21
N PRO A 48 5.32 -4.96 -10.00
CA PRO A 48 4.67 -5.70 -8.92
C PRO A 48 4.85 -4.99 -7.56
N ALA A 49 3.73 -4.65 -6.93
CA ALA A 49 3.73 -4.15 -5.57
C ALA A 49 4.07 -5.30 -4.60
N ALA A 50 4.84 -4.97 -3.57
CA ALA A 50 5.16 -5.88 -2.47
C ALA A 50 4.38 -5.50 -1.20
N TYR A 51 4.07 -4.22 -1.05
CA TYR A 51 3.44 -3.65 0.13
C TYR A 51 2.09 -3.02 -0.21
N LEU A 52 1.17 -3.18 0.72
CA LEU A 52 -0.14 -2.56 0.76
C LEU A 52 -0.18 -1.60 1.96
N LEU A 53 -0.57 -0.36 1.69
CA LEU A 53 -0.78 0.69 2.68
C LEU A 53 -2.29 0.90 2.89
N THR A 54 -2.76 0.68 4.12
CA THR A 54 -4.16 0.88 4.54
C THR A 54 -4.23 1.70 5.83
N ARG A 55 -5.41 2.26 6.15
CA ARG A 55 -5.62 2.86 7.48
C ARG A 55 -5.76 1.74 8.51
N ALA A 56 -5.20 1.91 9.71
CA ALA A 56 -5.18 0.90 10.78
C ALA A 56 -6.57 0.52 11.34
N ASP A 57 -7.57 1.36 11.11
CA ASP A 57 -8.88 1.25 11.77
C ASP A 57 -9.90 0.33 11.07
N PHE A 58 -9.51 -0.37 10.00
CA PHE A 58 -10.38 -1.31 9.29
C PHE A 58 -10.25 -2.74 9.83
N ASP A 59 -10.56 -2.93 11.10
CA ASP A 59 -10.93 -4.24 11.68
C ASP A 59 -12.32 -4.08 12.33
N VAL A 60 -13.36 -4.03 11.48
CA VAL A 60 -14.79 -4.06 11.88
C VAL A 60 -15.54 -5.15 11.14
#